data_AF-A0AA35R927-F1
#
_entry.id   AF-A0AA35R927-F1
#
_cell.length_a   1.000
_cell.length_b   1.000
_cell.length_c   1.000
_cell.angle_alpha   90.00
_cell.angle_beta   90.00
_cell.angle_gamma   90.00
#
_symmetry.space_group_name_H-M   'P 1'
#
loop_
_entity.id
_entity.type
_entity.pdbx_description
1 polymer ?
#
loop_
_entity_poly.entity_id
_entity_poly.type
_entity_poly.pdbx_seq_one_letter_code
_entity_poly.pdbx_strand_id
1 'polypeptide(L)'
;MGVAAATRVVCLSALCLCVGVRGFYIPGVAPTEYEEGDKLEIKAVKMTSIKTQLPYEYYSLQFCKPKDGDVHYKTLNLGEVLRGDRIVNTPYQVT
;
A
#
# COMPACT_ATOMS: atom_id res chain seq x y z
N MET A 1 -40.05 30.87 23.53
CA MET A 1 -38.86 31.63 23.10
C MET A 1 -37.53 30.92 23.42
N GLY A 2 -37.39 30.14 24.51
CA GLY A 2 -36.13 29.50 24.89
C GLY A 2 -35.67 28.30 24.03
N VAL A 3 -36.61 27.51 23.49
CA VAL A 3 -36.27 26.28 22.73
C VAL A 3 -35.53 26.60 21.42
N ALA A 4 -36.01 27.60 20.67
CA ALA A 4 -35.39 28.01 19.40
C ALA A 4 -33.97 28.58 19.56
N ALA A 5 -33.67 29.22 20.68
CA ALA A 5 -32.33 29.73 20.99
C ALA A 5 -31.36 28.57 21.30
N ALA A 6 -31.81 27.59 22.10
CA ALA A 6 -31.02 26.40 22.40
C ALA A 6 -30.70 25.57 21.14
N THR A 7 -31.68 25.40 20.24
CA THR A 7 -31.46 24.70 18.97
C THR A 7 -30.43 25.42 18.11
N ARG A 8 -30.47 26.76 18.04
CA ARG A 8 -29.50 27.56 17.27
C ARG A 8 -28.08 27.42 17.82
N VAL A 9 -27.91 27.45 19.14
CA VAL A 9 -26.59 27.30 19.79
C VAL A 9 -26.01 25.91 19.53
N VAL A 10 -26.82 24.85 19.62
CA VAL A 10 -26.38 23.48 19.34
C VAL A 10 -26.03 23.30 17.86
N CYS A 11 -26.79 23.90 16.94
CA CYS A 11 -26.45 23.87 15.51
C CYS A 11 -25.15 24.63 15.21
N LEU A 12 -24.94 25.81 15.82
CA LEU A 12 -23.72 26.61 15.65
C LEU A 12 -22.47 25.91 16.21
N SER A 13 -22.59 25.24 17.37
CA SER A 13 -21.48 24.46 17.93
C SER A 13 -21.15 23.22 17.10
N ALA A 14 -22.16 22.51 16.59
CA ALA A 14 -21.97 21.38 15.68
C ALA A 14 -21.30 21.82 14.37
N LEU A 15 -21.68 22.97 13.81
CA LEU A 15 -21.08 23.50 12.58
C LEU A 15 -19.62 23.91 12.79
N CYS A 16 -19.27 24.49 13.95
CA CYS A 16 -17.89 24.81 14.31
C CYS A 16 -16.98 23.58 14.42
N LEU A 17 -17.51 22.44 14.85
CA LEU A 17 -16.75 21.18 14.94
C LEU A 17 -16.43 20.58 13.56
N CYS A 18 -17.14 20.96 12.51
CA CYS A 18 -16.93 20.46 11.15
C CYS A 18 -15.84 21.21 10.35
N VAL A 19 -15.30 22.33 10.85
CA VAL A 19 -14.41 23.22 10.07
C VAL A 19 -12.96 22.71 9.98
N GLY A 20 -12.64 21.56 10.57
CA GLY A 20 -11.25 21.11 10.80
C GLY A 20 -10.71 19.99 9.90
N VAL A 21 -11.30 19.70 8.73
CA VAL A 21 -10.85 18.54 7.93
C VAL A 21 -9.64 18.90 7.05
N ARG A 22 -8.46 18.39 7.41
CA ARG A 22 -7.27 18.40 6.54
C ARG A 22 -7.22 17.10 5.74
N GLY A 23 -7.68 17.15 4.50
CA GLY A 23 -7.46 16.08 3.52
C GLY A 23 -6.21 16.36 2.69
N PHE A 24 -5.53 15.32 2.25
CA PHE A 24 -4.53 15.44 1.20
C PHE A 24 -4.86 14.43 0.09
N TYR A 25 -4.64 14.84 -1.16
CA TYR A 25 -4.83 13.98 -2.31
C TYR A 25 -3.62 13.06 -2.47
N ILE A 26 -3.86 11.75 -2.56
CA ILE A 26 -2.83 10.78 -2.92
C ILE A 26 -2.80 10.68 -4.45
N PRO A 27 -1.76 11.20 -5.13
CA PRO A 27 -1.64 11.03 -6.57
C PRO A 27 -1.47 9.55 -6.93
N GLY A 28 -2.00 9.18 -8.09
CA GLY A 28 -1.76 7.85 -8.66
C GLY A 28 -0.28 7.63 -9.01
N VAL A 29 0.13 6.37 -9.11
CA VAL A 29 1.45 5.97 -9.62
C VAL A 29 1.39 5.86 -11.14
N ALA A 30 2.36 6.43 -11.84
CA ALA A 30 2.45 6.29 -13.29
C ALA A 30 2.76 4.83 -13.67
N PRO A 31 2.09 4.27 -14.68
CA PRO A 31 2.41 2.93 -15.17
C PRO A 31 3.81 2.90 -15.79
N THR A 32 4.45 1.73 -15.74
CA THR A 32 5.68 1.46 -16.49
C THR A 32 5.30 0.77 -17.79
N GLU A 33 5.70 1.35 -18.91
CA GLU A 33 5.54 0.76 -20.24
C GLU A 33 6.82 0.00 -20.60
N TYR A 34 6.67 -1.10 -21.35
CA TYR A 34 7.76 -1.96 -21.79
C TYR A 34 7.60 -2.27 -23.27
N GLU A 35 8.72 -2.33 -23.98
CA GLU A 35 8.81 -2.72 -25.39
C GLU A 35 9.35 -4.14 -25.56
N GLU A 36 9.31 -4.66 -26.78
CA GLU A 36 9.85 -5.98 -27.08
C GLU A 36 11.37 -6.00 -26.87
N GLY A 37 11.85 -6.95 -26.07
CA GLY A 37 13.27 -7.07 -25.69
C GLY A 37 13.66 -6.30 -24.43
N ASP A 38 12.73 -5.59 -23.80
CA ASP A 38 12.98 -4.96 -22.50
C ASP A 38 13.14 -5.99 -21.38
N LYS A 39 14.06 -5.70 -20.46
CA LYS A 39 14.24 -6.54 -19.28
C LYS A 39 13.12 -6.29 -18.28
N LEU A 40 12.40 -7.36 -17.94
CA LEU A 40 11.35 -7.32 -16.92
C LEU A 40 11.89 -7.70 -15.55
N GLU A 41 11.75 -6.77 -14.60
CA GLU A 41 12.07 -7.04 -13.19
C GLU A 41 10.96 -7.84 -12.52
N ILE A 42 11.18 -9.14 -12.33
CA ILE A 42 10.24 -9.99 -11.60
C ILE A 42 10.43 -9.82 -10.09
N LYS A 43 9.35 -9.44 -9.41
CA LYS A 43 9.34 -9.18 -7.96
C LYS A 43 8.31 -10.07 -7.28
N ALA A 44 8.57 -10.42 -6.03
CA ALA A 44 7.64 -11.14 -5.18
C ALA A 44 7.11 -10.22 -4.08
N VAL A 45 5.90 -10.50 -3.57
CA VAL A 45 5.27 -9.68 -2.53
C VAL A 45 5.08 -10.46 -1.24
N LYS A 46 4.30 -11.54 -1.29
CA LYS A 46 3.98 -12.39 -0.13
C LYS A 46 3.49 -13.75 -0.59
N MET A 47 3.62 -14.75 0.28
CA MET A 47 3.07 -16.08 0.07
C MET A 47 1.72 -16.17 0.76
N THR A 48 0.70 -16.57 0.01
CA THR A 48 -0.65 -16.79 0.50
C THR A 48 -0.99 -18.28 0.41
N SER A 49 -1.90 -18.72 1.27
CA SER A 49 -2.41 -20.09 1.28
C SER A 49 -3.92 -20.05 1.39
N ILE A 50 -4.60 -20.99 0.74
CA ILE A 50 -6.06 -21.16 0.92
C ILE A 50 -6.42 -21.66 2.32
N LYS A 51 -5.45 -22.21 3.07
CA LYS A 51 -5.69 -22.81 4.39
C LYS A 51 -5.57 -21.81 5.54
N THR A 52 -4.77 -20.76 5.36
CA THR A 52 -4.39 -19.84 6.45
C THR A 52 -4.56 -18.39 6.00
N GLN A 53 -5.17 -17.57 6.83
CA GLN A 53 -5.46 -16.18 6.51
C GLN A 53 -4.22 -15.27 6.53
N LEU A 54 -3.18 -15.66 7.26
CA LEU A 54 -1.97 -14.85 7.41
C LEU A 54 -0.98 -15.14 6.27
N PRO A 55 -0.57 -14.10 5.50
CA PRO A 55 0.47 -14.24 4.50
C PRO A 55 1.86 -14.28 5.13
N TYR A 56 2.79 -14.97 4.48
CA TYR A 56 4.19 -15.04 4.88
C TYR A 56 5.10 -14.26 3.93
N GLU A 57 6.28 -13.87 4.40
CA GLU A 57 7.32 -13.31 3.53
C GLU A 57 7.75 -14.31 2.47
N TYR A 58 8.09 -13.84 1.27
CA TYR A 58 8.49 -14.70 0.15
C TYR A 58 9.62 -15.67 0.53
N TYR A 59 10.72 -15.15 1.08
CA TYR A 59 11.89 -15.93 1.49
C TYR A 59 11.78 -16.58 2.88
N SER A 60 10.60 -16.55 3.51
CA SER A 60 10.36 -17.42 4.69
C SER A 60 10.28 -18.89 4.29
N LEU A 61 9.88 -19.17 3.04
CA LEU A 61 9.96 -20.47 2.42
C LEU A 61 11.34 -20.65 1.77
N GLN A 62 11.78 -21.90 1.63
CA GLN A 62 13.10 -22.26 1.11
C GLN A 62 13.18 -22.12 -0.43
N PHE A 63 12.87 -20.94 -0.95
CA PHE A 63 13.05 -20.62 -2.37
C PHE A 63 14.48 -20.23 -2.70
N CYS A 64 14.84 -20.37 -3.98
CA CYS A 64 16.13 -19.93 -4.50
C CYS A 64 16.30 -18.42 -4.36
N LYS A 65 17.42 -18.01 -3.78
CA LYS A 65 17.83 -16.59 -3.72
C LYS A 65 18.47 -16.17 -5.06
N PRO A 66 18.56 -14.86 -5.33
CA PRO A 66 19.30 -14.32 -6.46
C PRO A 66 20.76 -14.82 -6.47
N LYS A 67 21.38 -14.87 -7.66
CA LYS A 67 22.72 -15.45 -7.85
C LYS A 67 23.80 -14.77 -7.00
N ASP A 68 23.65 -13.48 -6.75
CA ASP A 68 24.57 -12.68 -5.94
C ASP A 68 24.33 -12.85 -4.43
N GLY A 69 23.32 -13.64 -4.03
CA GLY A 69 22.93 -13.89 -2.64
C GLY A 69 22.15 -12.74 -2.00
N ASP A 70 22.16 -11.56 -2.62
CA ASP A 70 21.58 -10.34 -2.06
C ASP A 70 20.07 -10.25 -2.25
N VAL A 71 19.38 -10.11 -1.12
CA VAL A 71 17.93 -9.91 -1.03
C VAL A 71 17.66 -8.44 -0.73
N HIS A 72 16.97 -7.77 -1.64
CA HIS A 72 16.68 -6.34 -1.58
C HIS A 72 15.17 -6.11 -1.56
N TYR A 73 14.72 -5.33 -0.59
CA TYR A 73 13.33 -4.90 -0.48
C TYR A 73 13.14 -3.56 -1.20
N LYS A 74 12.06 -3.45 -1.98
CA LYS A 74 11.72 -2.23 -2.70
C LYS A 74 11.08 -1.22 -1.74
N THR A 75 11.39 0.07 -1.94
CA THR A 75 10.61 1.15 -1.32
C THR A 75 9.17 1.12 -1.83
N LEU A 76 8.23 1.25 -0.90
CA LEU A 76 6.80 1.11 -1.15
C LEU A 76 6.11 2.46 -1.05
N ASN A 77 5.00 2.59 -1.78
CA ASN A 77 4.08 3.71 -1.58
C ASN A 77 3.20 3.48 -0.34
N LEU A 78 2.51 4.54 0.09
CA LEU A 78 1.66 4.49 1.29
C LEU A 78 0.60 3.37 1.23
N GLY A 79 -0.02 3.15 0.08
CA GLY A 79 -1.05 2.13 -0.08
C GLY A 79 -0.50 0.70 -0.01
N GLU A 80 0.70 0.45 -0.51
CA GLU A 80 1.42 -0.83 -0.39
C GLU A 80 1.82 -1.08 1.07
N VAL A 81 2.30 -0.06 1.79
CA VAL A 81 2.63 -0.16 3.22
C VAL A 81 1.39 -0.48 4.06
N LEU A 82 0.27 0.22 3.83
CA LEU A 82 -0.98 -0.03 4.55
C LEU A 82 -1.57 -1.42 4.28
N ARG A 83 -1.32 -1.98 3.09
CA ARG A 83 -1.69 -3.37 2.76
C ARG A 83 -0.71 -4.42 3.32
N GLY A 84 0.37 -3.98 3.97
CA GLY A 84 1.42 -4.85 4.49
C GLY A 84 2.13 -5.62 3.36
N ASP A 85 2.36 -4.97 2.22
CA ASP A 85 3.17 -5.54 1.15
C ASP A 85 4.65 -5.50 1.55
N ARG A 86 5.42 -6.50 1.11
CA ARG A 86 6.87 -6.57 1.30
C ARG A 86 7.51 -7.01 -0.01
N ILE A 87 7.61 -6.06 -0.94
CA ILE A 87 8.10 -6.35 -2.30
C ILE A 87 9.60 -6.60 -2.25
N VAL A 88 10.03 -7.74 -2.80
CA VAL A 88 11.41 -8.21 -2.80
C VAL A 88 11.84 -8.66 -4.21
N ASN A 89 13.12 -8.54 -4.53
CA ASN A 89 13.70 -9.06 -5.77
C ASN A 89 13.63 -10.60 -5.83
N THR A 90 13.62 -11.14 -7.06
CA THR A 90 13.60 -12.59 -7.32
C THR A 90 14.76 -12.98 -8.23
N PRO A 91 15.13 -14.26 -8.32
CA PRO A 91 16.18 -14.72 -9.25
C PRO A 91 15.72 -14.78 -10.72
N TYR A 92 14.45 -14.51 -11.02
CA TYR A 92 13.89 -14.68 -12.36
C TYR A 92 14.30 -13.52 -13.28
N GLN A 93 14.77 -13.87 -14.47
CA GLN A 93 15.09 -12.93 -15.54
C GLN A 93 14.20 -13.27 -16.74
N VAL A 94 13.39 -12.31 -17.17
CA VAL A 94 12.52 -12.42 -18.35
C VAL A 94 12.88 -11.26 -19.28
N THR A 95 12.93 -11.55 -20.57
CA THR A 95 13.25 -10.63 -21.67
C THR A 95 12.26 -10.86 -22.79
#